data_AF-A0A084SWD2-F1
#
_entry.id   AF-A0A084SWD2-F1
#
_cell.length_a   1.000
_cell.length_b   1.000
_cell.length_c   1.000
_cell.angle_alpha   90.00
_cell.angle_beta   90.00
_cell.angle_gamma   90.00
#
_symmetry.space_group_name_H-M   'P 1'
#
loop_
_entity.id
_entity.type
_entity.pdbx_description
1 polymer ?
#
loop_
_entity_poly.entity_id
_entity_poly.type
_entity_poly.pdbx_seq_one_letter_code
_entity_poly.pdbx_strand_id
1 'polypeptide(L)'
;MEQLSNPEGSYALDFQVPMASSSVEGLLARTRSSINFEGDLQDMSEFVQWCRTLIPPHLRLIFCDEGMNGEVKVTPPMTAEDILQAFHASGG
;
A
#
# COMPACT_ATOMS: atom_id res chain seq x y z
N MET A 1 -0.34 -20.68 -9.25
CA MET A 1 -1.36 -19.82 -9.87
C MET A 1 -2.55 -19.87 -8.93
N GLU A 2 -2.66 -18.89 -8.03
CA GLU A 2 -3.78 -18.83 -7.09
C GLU A 2 -5.06 -18.50 -7.84
N GLN A 3 -6.11 -19.26 -7.53
CA GLN A 3 -7.39 -19.21 -8.21
C GLN A 3 -8.21 -18.06 -7.60
N LEU A 4 -8.70 -17.14 -8.44
CA LEU A 4 -9.57 -16.05 -7.99
C LEU A 4 -10.75 -16.62 -7.19
N SER A 5 -10.79 -16.34 -5.89
CA SER A 5 -11.69 -16.97 -4.92
C SER A 5 -13.17 -16.58 -5.09
N ASN A 6 -13.45 -15.46 -5.76
CA ASN A 6 -14.81 -15.01 -6.09
C ASN A 6 -14.84 -14.17 -7.38
N PRO A 7 -15.44 -14.65 -8.49
CA PRO A 7 -15.52 -13.90 -9.76
C PRO A 7 -16.30 -12.58 -9.66
N GLU A 8 -17.26 -12.48 -8.74
CA GLU A 8 -18.11 -11.30 -8.54
C GLU A 8 -17.59 -10.37 -7.43
N GLY A 9 -16.52 -10.76 -6.73
CA GLY A 9 -15.93 -9.97 -5.64
C GLY A 9 -15.22 -8.70 -6.14
N SER A 10 -15.23 -7.65 -5.32
CA SER A 10 -14.52 -6.38 -5.59
C SER A 10 -13.00 -6.51 -5.65
N TYR A 11 -12.45 -7.59 -5.10
CA TYR A 11 -11.02 -7.85 -5.01
C TYR A 11 -10.61 -9.03 -5.89
N ALA A 12 -9.41 -8.94 -6.47
CA ALA A 12 -8.82 -9.99 -7.28
C ALA A 12 -7.79 -10.82 -6.53
N LEU A 13 -7.22 -10.33 -5.44
CA LEU A 13 -6.21 -11.06 -4.68
C LEU A 13 -6.25 -10.61 -3.24
N ASP A 14 -6.32 -11.57 -2.33
CA ASP A 14 -5.93 -11.46 -0.94
C ASP A 14 -4.46 -11.88 -0.80
N PHE A 15 -3.70 -11.16 0.03
CA PHE A 15 -2.30 -11.47 0.26
C PHE A 15 -1.88 -11.16 1.70
N GLN A 16 -0.80 -11.80 2.10
CA GLN A 16 -0.08 -11.51 3.32
C GLN A 16 1.42 -11.47 3.00
N VAL A 17 2.07 -10.37 3.33
CA VAL A 17 3.52 -10.20 3.15
C VAL A 17 4.18 -10.20 4.52
N PRO A 18 5.04 -11.19 4.82
CA PRO A 18 5.87 -11.16 6.03
C PRO A 18 6.85 -9.99 5.96
N MET A 19 6.88 -9.17 7.01
CA MET A 19 7.73 -7.99 7.15
C MET A 19 8.70 -8.17 8.33
N ALA A 20 9.48 -7.14 8.63
CA ALA A 20 10.50 -7.22 9.67
C ALA A 20 9.89 -7.37 11.07
N SER A 21 8.81 -6.62 11.36
CA SER A 21 8.17 -6.62 12.68
C SER A 21 6.86 -7.40 12.74
N SER A 22 6.14 -7.47 11.61
CA SER A 22 4.79 -8.02 11.53
C SER A 22 4.50 -8.63 10.14
N SER A 23 3.23 -8.66 9.74
CA SER A 23 2.83 -8.95 8.36
C SER A 23 1.91 -7.83 7.87
N VAL A 24 2.05 -7.48 6.60
CA VAL A 24 1.08 -6.62 5.91
C VAL A 24 0.07 -7.51 5.23
N GLU A 25 -1.19 -7.41 5.65
CA GLU A 25 -2.31 -8.13 5.06
C GLU A 25 -3.08 -7.18 4.15
N GLY A 26 -3.49 -7.64 2.97
CA GLY A 26 -4.14 -6.74 2.03
C GLY A 26 -4.92 -7.41 0.91
N LEU A 27 -5.65 -6.55 0.21
CA LEU A 27 -6.58 -6.87 -0.85
C LEU A 27 -6.28 -5.99 -2.06
N LEU A 28 -5.93 -6.61 -3.18
CA LEU A 28 -5.80 -5.91 -4.46
C LEU A 28 -7.18 -5.79 -5.12
N ALA A 29 -7.62 -4.55 -5.37
CA ALA A 29 -8.85 -4.30 -6.10
C ALA A 29 -8.80 -4.96 -7.49
N ARG A 30 -9.94 -5.47 -7.97
CA ARG A 30 -10.00 -6.15 -9.28
C ARG A 30 -9.58 -5.26 -10.44
N THR A 31 -9.86 -3.97 -10.32
CA THR A 31 -9.43 -2.92 -11.26
C THR A 31 -7.91 -2.69 -11.26
N ARG A 32 -7.19 -3.25 -10.28
CA ARG A 32 -5.76 -3.06 -10.01
C ARG A 32 -5.39 -1.60 -9.75
N SER A 33 -6.36 -0.79 -9.34
CA SER A 33 -6.19 0.65 -9.11
C SER A 33 -5.89 1.00 -7.65
N SER A 34 -6.15 0.10 -6.71
CA SER A 34 -5.92 0.30 -5.29
C SER A 34 -5.59 -1.01 -4.59
N ILE A 35 -4.88 -0.88 -3.47
CA ILE A 35 -4.60 -1.94 -2.52
C ILE A 35 -5.11 -1.42 -1.18
N ASN A 36 -6.01 -2.18 -0.55
CA ASN A 36 -6.40 -1.93 0.84
C ASN A 36 -5.55 -2.87 1.69
N PHE A 37 -4.87 -2.36 2.69
CA PHE A 37 -3.97 -3.17 3.51
C PHE A 37 -3.88 -2.62 4.93
N GLU A 38 -3.50 -3.50 5.85
CA GLU A 38 -3.30 -3.20 7.26
C GLU A 38 -2.02 -3.87 7.76
N GLY A 39 -1.46 -3.32 8.84
CA GLY A 39 -0.22 -3.79 9.44
C GLY A 39 0.37 -2.75 10.39
N ASP A 40 1.57 -3.01 10.89
CA ASP A 40 2.35 -1.99 11.59
C ASP A 40 2.70 -0.83 10.62
N LEU A 41 2.64 0.41 11.10
CA LEU A 41 2.82 1.58 10.23
C LEU A 41 4.23 1.68 9.64
N GLN A 42 5.26 1.23 10.36
CA GLN A 42 6.62 1.16 9.83
C GLN A 42 6.69 0.13 8.70
N ASP A 43 6.19 -1.09 8.93
CA ASP A 43 6.15 -2.14 7.91
C ASP A 43 5.29 -1.71 6.69
N MET A 44 4.19 -1.01 6.92
CA MET A 44 3.35 -0.45 5.85
C MET A 44 4.12 0.57 4.99
N SER A 45 4.93 1.44 5.61
CA SER A 45 5.74 2.40 4.86
C SER A 45 6.81 1.74 3.99
N GLU A 46 7.41 0.64 4.47
CA GLU A 46 8.33 -0.19 3.68
C GLU A 46 7.62 -0.90 2.53
N PHE A 47 6.43 -1.47 2.78
CA PHE A 47 5.61 -2.09 1.74
C PHE A 47 5.22 -1.09 0.63
N VAL A 48 4.83 0.12 1.01
CA VAL A 48 4.50 1.21 0.08
C VAL A 48 5.72 1.65 -0.72
N GLN A 49 6.88 1.76 -0.07
CA GLN A 49 8.15 2.04 -0.76
C GLN A 49 8.45 0.96 -1.81
N TRP A 50 8.29 -0.32 -1.44
CA TRP A 50 8.46 -1.43 -2.38
C TRP A 50 7.48 -1.33 -3.56
N CYS A 51 6.20 -1.06 -3.31
CA CYS A 51 5.20 -0.84 -4.37
C CYS A 51 5.63 0.28 -5.33
N ARG A 52 6.22 1.37 -4.82
CA ARG A 52 6.71 2.48 -5.64
C ARG A 52 7.80 2.04 -6.64
N THR A 53 8.59 1.02 -6.31
CA THR A 53 9.62 0.45 -7.22
C THR A 53 9.01 -0.34 -8.38
N LEU A 54 7.82 -0.91 -8.17
CA LEU A 54 7.12 -1.71 -9.19
C LEU A 54 6.27 -0.85 -10.13
N ILE A 55 5.75 0.28 -9.62
CA ILE A 55 4.87 1.16 -10.38
C ILE A 55 5.70 2.10 -11.26
N PRO A 56 5.40 2.26 -12.57
CA PRO A 56 6.07 3.21 -13.44
C PRO A 56 6.11 4.63 -12.87
N PRO A 57 7.26 5.35 -12.92
CA PRO A 57 7.44 6.66 -12.29
C PRO A 57 6.45 7.76 -12.74
N HIS A 58 5.89 7.63 -13.94
CA HIS A 58 4.91 8.58 -14.47
C HIS A 58 3.49 8.38 -13.90
N LEU A 59 3.23 7.25 -13.24
CA LEU A 59 1.97 6.98 -12.55
C LEU A 59 2.05 7.46 -11.10
N ARG A 60 0.98 8.13 -10.66
CA ARG A 60 0.84 8.58 -9.27
C ARG A 60 0.61 7.37 -8.34
N LEU A 61 1.28 7.37 -7.20
CA LEU A 61 1.01 6.48 -6.08
C LEU A 61 0.64 7.33 -4.87
N ILE A 62 -0.52 7.08 -4.29
CA ILE A 62 -1.01 7.74 -3.09
C ILE A 62 -1.09 6.69 -1.99
N PHE A 63 -0.48 7.00 -0.85
CA PHE A 63 -0.68 6.27 0.41
C PHE A 63 -1.57 7.13 1.30
N CYS A 64 -2.66 6.58 1.80
CA CYS A 64 -3.64 7.31 2.60
C CYS A 64 -4.31 6.40 3.62
N ASP A 65 -4.89 6.99 4.67
CA ASP A 65 -5.80 6.27 5.57
C ASP A 65 -7.14 5.95 4.89
N GLU A 66 -7.96 5.11 5.55
CA GLU A 66 -9.27 4.69 5.04
C GLU A 66 -10.25 5.86 4.83
N GLY A 67 -10.17 6.88 5.68
CA GLY A 67 -10.97 8.10 5.59
C GLY A 67 -10.40 9.17 4.63
N MET A 68 -9.23 8.93 4.04
CA MET A 68 -8.45 9.89 3.24
C MET A 68 -8.18 11.21 3.98
N ASN A 69 -7.97 11.15 5.31
CA ASN A 69 -7.65 12.35 6.10
C ASN A 69 -6.15 12.69 6.03
N GLY A 70 -5.30 11.66 6.13
CA GLY A 70 -3.88 11.70 5.83
C GLY A 70 -3.61 11.14 4.43
N GLU A 71 -2.88 11.88 3.60
CA GLU A 71 -2.40 11.42 2.30
C GLU A 71 -0.93 11.78 2.05
N VAL A 72 -0.22 10.86 1.39
CA VAL A 72 1.16 11.03 0.96
C VAL A 72 1.27 10.68 -0.52
N LYS A 73 1.80 11.63 -1.30
CA LYS A 73 2.20 11.40 -2.69
C LYS A 73 3.56 10.75 -2.71
N VAL A 74 3.58 9.43 -2.91
CA VAL A 74 4.81 8.64 -2.85
C VAL A 74 5.56 8.78 -4.17
N THR A 75 6.75 9.36 -4.11
CA THR A 75 7.63 9.55 -5.27
C THR A 75 8.82 8.57 -5.23
N PRO A 76 9.40 8.20 -6.39
CA PRO A 76 10.54 7.27 -6.43
C PRO A 76 11.73 7.57 -5.51
N PRO A 77 12.13 8.83 -5.23
CA PRO A 77 13.24 9.10 -4.33
C PRO A 77 12.91 8.93 -2.83
N MET A 78 11.64 8.78 -2.45
CA MET A 78 11.28 8.67 -1.04
C MET A 78 11.72 7.33 -0.44
N THR A 79 12.30 7.39 0.75
CA THR A 79 12.55 6.24 1.61
C THR A 79 11.29 5.84 2.38
N ALA A 80 11.27 4.65 2.97
CA ALA A 80 10.20 4.25 3.90
C ALA A 80 10.06 5.26 5.06
N GLU A 81 11.18 5.74 5.60
CA GLU A 81 11.20 6.76 6.65
C GLU A 81 10.59 8.08 6.17
N ASP A 82 10.90 8.54 4.95
CA ASP A 82 10.27 9.74 4.37
C ASP A 82 8.76 9.58 4.24
N ILE A 83 8.29 8.39 3.83
CA ILE A 83 6.87 8.07 3.69
C ILE A 83 6.18 8.11 5.06
N LEU A 84 6.78 7.47 6.06
CA LEU A 84 6.26 7.43 7.43
C LEU A 84 6.14 8.84 8.03
N GLN A 85 7.20 9.65 7.92
CA GLN A 85 7.20 11.03 8.42
C GLN A 85 6.18 11.90 7.68
N ALA A 86 6.08 11.76 6.36
CA ALA A 86 5.08 12.49 5.57
C ALA A 86 3.65 12.10 5.97
N PHE A 87 3.41 10.83 6.29
CA PHE A 87 2.08 10.35 6.69
C PHE A 87 1.66 10.92 8.04
N HIS A 88 2.54 10.89 9.04
CA HIS A 88 2.30 11.56 10.32
C HIS A 88 2.07 13.06 10.18
N ALA A 89 2.85 13.73 9.33
CA ALA A 89 2.67 15.15 9.06
C ALA A 89 1.33 15.46 8.36
N SER A 90 0.73 14.47 7.68
CA SER A 90 -0.57 14.60 7.02
C SER A 90 -1.77 14.38 7.95
N GLY A 91 -1.54 13.96 9.20
CA GLY A 91 -2.60 13.67 10.18
C GLY A 91 -3.03 12.20 10.25
N GLY A 92 -2.25 11.31 9.62
CA GLY A 92 -2.38 9.85 9.71
C GLY A 92 -1.55 9.21 10.82
#